data_AF-W2CGP5-F1
#
_entry.id   AF-W2CGP5-F1
#
_cell.length_a   1.000
_cell.length_b   1.000
_cell.length_c   1.000
_cell.angle_alpha   90.00
_cell.angle_beta   90.00
_cell.angle_gamma   90.00
#
_symmetry.space_group_name_H-M   'P 1'
#
loop_
_entity.id
_entity.type
_entity.pdbx_description
1 polymer ?
#
loop_
_entity_poly.entity_id
_entity_poly.type
_entity_poly.pdbx_seq_one_letter_code
_entity_poly.pdbx_strand_id
1 'polypeptide(L)'
;VNGTYRASSIRIAEASKIIENTQRDVNIALMNELAKIFNAMGIDTQEIIDAASSKWNFIKFKPGLVGGHCISVDPYYLIEKAKVYGVLPRIMMDARRLNDGMGYYIGGQVLRLMNKRGILVKNAAILILGITFKENCPDIRNTKVIDVYLALHEYTANIMFLDPWADAKTVEQIYKIKIHSRIDPSWYSAFDVIISAVAHE
;
A
#
# COMPACT_ATOMS: atom_id res chain seq x y z
N VAL A 1 -31.39 2.24 -10.37
CA VAL A 1 -31.78 1.68 -11.68
C VAL A 1 -30.68 2.03 -12.69
N ASN A 2 -29.97 1.01 -13.19
CA ASN A 2 -29.00 1.00 -14.30
C ASN A 2 -27.66 1.74 -14.23
N GLY A 3 -27.03 1.90 -13.06
CA GLY A 3 -25.57 2.17 -12.93
C GLY A 3 -24.98 3.35 -13.72
N THR A 4 -25.81 4.20 -14.31
CA THR A 4 -25.44 5.26 -15.25
C THR A 4 -26.20 6.51 -14.84
N TYR A 5 -25.45 7.59 -14.65
CA TYR A 5 -25.97 8.88 -14.24
C TYR A 5 -25.61 9.92 -15.32
N ARG A 6 -26.62 10.60 -15.87
CA ARG A 6 -26.39 11.67 -16.86
C ARG A 6 -25.87 12.91 -16.13
N ALA A 7 -24.57 13.17 -16.25
CA ALA A 7 -23.99 14.43 -15.76
C ALA A 7 -24.55 15.63 -16.55
N SER A 8 -24.69 16.77 -15.87
CA SER A 8 -25.19 18.01 -16.48
C SER A 8 -24.18 18.68 -17.43
N SER A 9 -22.90 18.31 -17.35
CA SER A 9 -21.83 18.76 -18.25
C SER A 9 -20.62 17.84 -18.19
N ILE A 10 -19.70 17.97 -19.16
CA ILE A 10 -18.40 17.26 -19.17
C ILE A 10 -17.61 17.56 -17.89
N ARG A 11 -17.57 18.83 -17.45
CA ARG A 11 -16.86 19.22 -16.22
C ARG A 11 -17.37 18.48 -14.98
N ILE A 12 -18.68 18.26 -14.88
CA ILE A 12 -19.29 17.51 -13.77
C ILE A 12 -18.94 16.01 -13.85
N ALA A 13 -18.88 15.45 -15.05
CA ALA A 13 -18.45 14.06 -15.25
C ALA A 13 -16.97 13.85 -14.89
N GLU A 14 -16.09 14.78 -15.25
CA GLU A 14 -14.67 14.72 -14.87
C GLU A 14 -14.48 14.87 -13.36
N ALA A 15 -15.14 15.85 -12.75
CA ALA A 15 -15.06 16.09 -11.31
C ALA A 15 -15.58 14.90 -10.49
N SER A 16 -16.62 14.20 -10.94
CA SER A 16 -17.15 13.04 -10.22
C SER A 16 -16.14 11.91 -10.13
N LYS A 17 -15.33 11.67 -11.17
CA LYS A 17 -14.28 10.65 -11.14
C LYS A 17 -13.19 10.97 -10.14
N ILE A 18 -12.76 12.23 -10.11
CA ILE A 18 -11.74 12.72 -9.18
C ILE A 18 -12.24 12.65 -7.73
N ILE A 19 -13.50 13.03 -7.48
CA ILE A 19 -14.10 12.97 -6.13
C ILE A 19 -14.15 11.51 -5.62
N GLU A 20 -14.51 10.55 -6.48
CA GLU A 20 -14.56 9.13 -6.13
C GLU A 20 -13.18 8.61 -5.66
N ASN A 21 -12.12 8.88 -6.42
CA ASN A 21 -10.76 8.47 -6.04
C ASN A 21 -10.25 9.25 -4.80
N THR A 22 -10.59 10.53 -4.68
CA THR A 22 -10.22 11.36 -3.51
C THR A 22 -10.88 10.85 -2.22
N GLN A 23 -12.18 10.55 -2.27
CA GLN A 23 -12.89 9.99 -1.12
C GLN A 23 -12.28 8.67 -0.68
N ARG A 24 -11.93 7.80 -1.63
CA ARG A 24 -11.30 6.52 -1.32
C ARG A 24 -9.91 6.70 -0.71
N ASP A 25 -9.09 7.60 -1.25
CA ASP A 25 -7.76 7.91 -0.73
C ASP A 25 -7.81 8.42 0.72
N VAL A 26 -8.69 9.39 1.01
CA VAL A 26 -8.88 9.95 2.36
C VAL A 26 -9.37 8.89 3.35
N ASN A 27 -10.31 8.02 2.94
CA ASN A 27 -10.78 6.97 3.83
C ASN A 27 -9.72 5.90 4.11
N ILE A 28 -8.91 5.53 3.11
CA ILE A 28 -7.78 4.62 3.34
C ILE A 28 -6.73 5.27 4.24
N ALA A 29 -6.47 6.58 4.07
CA ALA A 29 -5.59 7.32 4.96
C ALA A 29 -6.09 7.27 6.41
N LEU A 30 -7.38 7.53 6.65
CA LEU A 30 -7.97 7.39 7.98
C LEU A 30 -7.74 5.97 8.55
N MET A 31 -7.97 4.92 7.75
CA MET A 31 -7.72 3.55 8.21
C MET A 31 -6.24 3.29 8.53
N ASN A 32 -5.33 3.82 7.72
CA ASN A 32 -3.90 3.74 7.94
C ASN A 32 -3.46 4.46 9.21
N GLU A 33 -4.03 5.63 9.50
CA GLU A 33 -3.76 6.37 10.73
C GLU A 33 -4.24 5.59 11.96
N LEU A 34 -5.46 5.06 11.91
CA LEU A 34 -6.01 4.23 12.97
C LEU A 34 -5.17 2.96 13.19
N ALA A 35 -4.73 2.30 12.12
CA ALA A 35 -3.86 1.13 12.22
C ALA A 35 -2.54 1.44 12.94
N LYS A 36 -1.96 2.62 12.71
CA LYS A 36 -0.75 3.08 13.41
C LYS A 36 -1.02 3.32 14.89
N ILE A 37 -2.14 3.97 15.22
CA ILE A 37 -2.55 4.25 16.61
C ILE A 37 -2.77 2.93 17.37
N PHE A 38 -3.58 2.02 16.83
CA PHE A 38 -3.90 0.76 17.49
C PHE A 38 -2.69 -0.17 17.60
N ASN A 39 -1.80 -0.20 16.59
CA ASN A 39 -0.53 -0.92 16.72
C ASN A 39 0.36 -0.35 17.83
N ALA A 40 0.37 0.97 18.05
CA ALA A 40 1.08 1.58 19.18
C ALA A 40 0.44 1.22 20.54
N MET A 41 -0.87 1.02 20.57
CA MET A 41 -1.63 0.58 21.75
C MET A 41 -1.58 -0.95 21.96
N GLY A 42 -1.06 -1.72 21.01
CA GLY A 42 -1.08 -3.18 21.05
C GLY A 42 -2.47 -3.79 20.85
N ILE A 43 -3.36 -3.12 20.10
CA ILE A 43 -4.72 -3.56 19.83
C ILE A 43 -4.85 -3.99 18.36
N ASP A 44 -5.57 -5.08 18.11
CA ASP A 44 -5.83 -5.57 16.76
C ASP A 44 -6.77 -4.62 15.99
N THR A 45 -6.26 -4.05 14.91
CA THR A 45 -7.01 -3.12 14.05
C THR A 45 -8.14 -3.82 13.29
N GLN A 46 -7.94 -5.08 12.90
CA GLN A 46 -8.94 -5.85 12.16
C GLN A 46 -10.15 -6.16 13.04
N GLU A 47 -9.92 -6.55 14.30
CA GLU A 47 -11.01 -6.75 15.27
C GLU A 47 -11.83 -5.48 15.50
N ILE A 48 -11.16 -4.32 15.63
CA ILE A 48 -11.84 -3.02 15.77
C ILE A 48 -12.70 -2.71 14.54
N ILE A 49 -12.14 -2.88 13.34
CA ILE A 49 -12.87 -2.63 12.08
C ILE A 49 -14.09 -3.55 11.98
N ASP A 50 -13.95 -4.82 12.33
CA ASP A 50 -15.05 -5.79 12.27
C ASP A 50 -16.14 -5.47 13.29
N ALA A 51 -15.78 -5.08 14.51
CA ALA A 51 -16.72 -4.60 15.51
C ALA A 51 -17.45 -3.31 15.07
N ALA A 52 -16.73 -2.32 14.53
CA ALA A 52 -17.31 -1.08 14.02
C ALA A 52 -18.25 -1.31 12.83
N SER A 53 -17.92 -2.28 11.98
CA SER A 53 -18.73 -2.67 10.82
C SER A 53 -20.10 -3.27 11.18
N SER A 54 -20.37 -3.54 12.46
CA SER A 54 -21.71 -3.92 12.94
C SER A 54 -22.73 -2.77 12.87
N LYS A 55 -22.26 -1.51 12.77
CA LYS A 55 -23.13 -0.34 12.63
C LYS A 55 -23.53 -0.14 11.18
N TRP A 56 -24.82 0.01 10.92
CA TRP A 56 -25.41 0.09 9.57
C TRP A 56 -24.83 1.19 8.67
N ASN A 57 -24.30 2.26 9.26
CA ASN A 57 -23.75 3.42 8.57
C ASN A 57 -22.21 3.42 8.50
N PHE A 58 -21.54 2.37 9.01
CA PHE A 58 -20.09 2.26 8.93
C PHE A 58 -19.67 1.82 7.53
N ILE A 59 -18.96 2.69 6.81
CA ILE A 59 -18.43 2.36 5.49
C ILE A 59 -17.08 1.66 5.69
N LYS A 60 -17.06 0.35 5.40
CA LYS A 60 -15.89 -0.49 5.64
C LYS A 60 -14.77 -0.21 4.63
N PHE A 61 -13.67 0.34 5.12
CA PHE A 61 -12.37 0.41 4.44
C PHE A 61 -11.35 -0.43 5.21
N LYS A 62 -10.21 -0.72 4.58
CA LYS A 62 -9.10 -1.43 5.21
C LYS A 62 -7.82 -0.58 5.11
N PRO A 63 -6.94 -0.63 6.13
CA PRO A 63 -5.61 -0.07 6.00
C PRO A 63 -4.81 -0.85 4.96
N GLY A 64 -3.82 -0.19 4.37
CA GLY A 64 -2.97 -0.82 3.36
C GLY A 64 -2.12 0.17 2.58
N LEU A 65 -1.34 -0.40 1.68
CA LEU A 65 -0.50 0.33 0.74
C LEU A 65 -1.35 0.87 -0.42
N VAL A 66 -1.24 2.17 -0.71
CA VAL A 66 -1.99 2.82 -1.80
C VAL A 66 -1.11 2.97 -3.03
N GLY A 67 -1.05 1.91 -3.84
CA GLY A 67 -0.33 1.89 -5.12
C GLY A 67 -1.24 2.08 -6.35
N GLY A 68 -0.74 1.65 -7.51
CA GLY A 68 -1.44 1.76 -8.79
C GLY A 68 -1.51 3.20 -9.29
N HIS A 69 -2.32 3.50 -10.31
CA HIS A 69 -2.39 4.86 -10.88
C HIS A 69 -3.53 5.70 -10.31
N CYS A 70 -4.72 5.12 -10.19
CA CYS A 70 -5.92 5.92 -9.95
C CYS A 70 -5.87 6.66 -8.61
N ILE A 71 -5.71 5.93 -7.50
CA ILE A 71 -5.83 6.53 -6.16
C ILE A 71 -4.53 7.27 -5.78
N SER A 72 -3.37 6.77 -6.22
CA SER A 72 -2.08 7.36 -5.88
C SER A 72 -1.77 8.66 -6.65
N VAL A 73 -2.42 8.88 -7.80
CA VAL A 73 -2.16 10.03 -8.69
C VAL A 73 -3.35 10.98 -8.77
N ASP A 74 -4.57 10.49 -8.97
CA ASP A 74 -5.71 11.37 -9.30
C ASP A 74 -6.00 12.48 -8.26
N PRO A 75 -5.90 12.23 -6.94
CA PRO A 75 -6.08 13.28 -5.94
C PRO A 75 -5.10 14.45 -6.12
N TYR A 76 -3.87 14.21 -6.60
CA TYR A 76 -2.88 15.26 -6.83
C TYR A 76 -3.32 16.24 -7.92
N TYR A 77 -4.04 15.80 -8.97
CA TYR A 77 -4.56 16.73 -9.99
C TYR A 77 -5.52 17.75 -9.39
N LEU A 78 -6.40 17.33 -8.49
CA LEU A 78 -7.32 18.24 -7.83
C LEU A 78 -6.62 19.10 -6.77
N ILE A 79 -5.62 18.56 -6.07
CA ILE A 79 -4.79 19.32 -5.15
C ILE A 79 -4.11 20.49 -5.88
N GLU A 80 -3.44 20.20 -6.99
CA GLU A 80 -2.76 21.24 -7.78
C GLU A 80 -3.75 22.21 -8.43
N LYS A 81 -4.88 21.71 -8.94
CA LYS A 81 -5.93 22.58 -9.51
C LYS A 81 -6.53 23.51 -8.46
N ALA A 82 -6.76 23.04 -7.24
CA ALA A 82 -7.30 23.84 -6.14
C ALA A 82 -6.38 25.00 -5.77
N LYS A 83 -5.06 24.77 -5.74
CA LYS A 83 -4.05 25.81 -5.47
C LYS A 83 -4.12 26.97 -6.47
N VAL A 84 -4.37 26.68 -7.75
CA VAL A 84 -4.55 27.72 -8.80
C VAL A 84 -5.73 28.64 -8.49
N TYR A 85 -6.77 28.16 -7.80
CA TYR A 85 -7.92 28.94 -7.36
C TYR A 85 -7.76 29.50 -5.93
N GLY A 86 -6.57 29.44 -5.34
CA GLY A 86 -6.32 29.93 -3.98
C GLY A 86 -6.91 29.06 -2.87
N VAL A 87 -7.34 27.83 -3.17
CA VAL A 87 -7.86 26.87 -2.18
C VAL A 87 -6.74 25.94 -1.75
N LEU A 88 -6.51 25.82 -0.44
CA LEU A 88 -5.54 24.89 0.13
C LEU A 88 -6.24 23.62 0.64
N PRO A 89 -6.19 22.49 -0.08
CA PRO A 89 -6.93 21.28 0.26
C PRO A 89 -6.20 20.43 1.31
N ARG A 90 -6.22 20.89 2.58
CA ARG A 90 -5.49 20.29 3.71
C ARG A 90 -5.76 18.79 3.88
N ILE A 91 -7.03 18.37 3.92
CA ILE A 91 -7.41 16.96 4.11
C ILE A 91 -6.80 16.06 3.03
N MET A 92 -6.86 16.46 1.77
CA MET A 92 -6.32 15.68 0.66
C MET A 92 -4.79 15.59 0.72
N MET A 93 -4.13 16.70 1.07
CA MET A 93 -2.67 16.74 1.19
C MET A 93 -2.19 15.84 2.34
N ASP A 94 -2.84 15.90 3.50
CA ASP A 94 -2.47 15.09 4.66
C ASP A 94 -2.76 13.60 4.40
N ALA A 95 -3.88 13.27 3.75
CA ALA A 95 -4.20 11.91 3.34
C ALA A 95 -3.12 11.32 2.42
N ARG A 96 -2.71 12.06 1.39
CA ARG A 96 -1.63 11.65 0.48
C ARG A 96 -0.32 11.45 1.21
N ARG A 97 0.08 12.42 2.05
CA ARG A 97 1.30 12.34 2.83
C ARG A 97 1.32 11.12 3.75
N LEU A 98 0.20 10.82 4.40
CA LEU A 98 0.08 9.64 5.25
C LEU A 98 0.18 8.35 4.45
N ASN A 99 -0.57 8.22 3.36
CA ASN A 99 -0.59 7.03 2.52
C ASN A 99 0.77 6.77 1.86
N ASP A 100 1.45 7.81 1.38
CA ASP A 100 2.79 7.71 0.79
C ASP A 100 3.86 7.29 1.83
N GLY A 101 3.64 7.57 3.12
CA GLY A 101 4.55 7.17 4.20
C GLY A 101 4.37 5.74 4.72
N MET A 102 3.33 5.01 4.29
CA MET A 102 2.99 3.72 4.88
C MET A 102 4.00 2.61 4.60
N GLY A 103 4.64 2.60 3.43
CA GLY A 103 5.65 1.58 3.11
C GLY A 103 6.85 1.63 4.05
N TYR A 104 7.41 2.83 4.26
CA TYR A 104 8.49 3.04 5.24
C TYR A 104 8.07 2.74 6.67
N TYR A 105 6.83 3.08 7.05
CA TYR A 105 6.30 2.71 8.36
C TYR A 105 6.29 1.19 8.55
N ILE A 106 5.79 0.42 7.58
CA ILE A 106 5.75 -1.05 7.62
C ILE A 106 7.17 -1.61 7.68
N GLY A 107 8.11 -1.14 6.85
CA GLY A 107 9.51 -1.54 6.93
C GLY A 107 10.11 -1.32 8.32
N GLY A 108 9.86 -0.15 8.93
CA GLY A 108 10.25 0.14 10.31
C GLY A 108 9.61 -0.79 11.35
N GLN A 109 8.36 -1.23 11.14
CA GLN A 109 7.73 -2.23 12.02
C GLN A 109 8.43 -3.58 11.93
N VAL A 110 8.82 -4.01 10.73
CA VAL A 110 9.56 -5.26 10.53
C VAL A 110 10.91 -5.19 11.25
N LEU A 111 11.68 -4.12 11.07
CA LEU A 111 12.96 -3.92 11.77
C LEU A 111 12.79 -3.98 13.31
N ARG A 112 11.73 -3.35 13.83
CA ARG A 112 11.39 -3.39 15.25
C ARG A 112 11.07 -4.81 15.73
N LEU A 113 10.32 -5.58 14.94
CA LEU A 113 9.97 -6.97 15.26
C LEU A 113 11.20 -7.89 15.24
N MET A 114 12.09 -7.72 14.25
CA MET A 114 13.37 -8.44 14.18
C MET A 114 14.20 -8.19 15.43
N ASN A 115 14.36 -6.93 15.83
CA ASN A 115 15.12 -6.56 17.02
C ASN A 115 14.52 -7.16 18.30
N LYS A 116 13.18 -7.13 18.46
CA LYS A 116 12.50 -7.77 19.59
C LYS A 116 12.73 -9.28 19.66
N ARG A 117 12.97 -9.94 18.53
CA ARG A 117 13.27 -11.39 18.45
C ARG A 117 14.78 -11.69 18.51
N GLY A 118 15.64 -10.68 18.60
CA GLY A 118 17.09 -10.87 18.56
C GLY A 118 17.63 -11.24 17.18
N ILE A 119 16.86 -11.01 16.11
CA ILE A 119 17.29 -11.24 14.73
C ILE A 119 18.11 -10.03 14.28
N LEU A 120 19.40 -10.23 14.04
CA LEU A 120 20.28 -9.19 13.52
C LEU A 120 19.90 -8.87 12.08
N VAL A 121 19.53 -7.62 11.79
CA VAL A 121 19.11 -7.21 10.44
C VAL A 121 20.25 -7.32 9.43
N LYS A 122 21.49 -7.02 9.85
CA LYS A 122 22.68 -7.16 9.00
C LYS A 122 22.80 -8.60 8.53
N ASN A 123 22.76 -8.79 7.21
CA ASN A 123 22.81 -10.08 6.51
C ASN A 123 21.57 -10.99 6.69
N ALA A 124 20.51 -10.54 7.38
CA ALA A 124 19.28 -11.31 7.48
C ALA A 124 18.71 -11.60 6.08
N ALA A 125 18.28 -12.84 5.89
CA ALA A 125 17.58 -13.29 4.69
C ALA A 125 16.09 -12.94 4.78
N ILE A 126 15.63 -12.06 3.91
CA ILE A 126 14.24 -11.57 3.90
C ILE A 126 13.56 -12.02 2.61
N LEU A 127 12.38 -12.64 2.73
CA LEU A 127 11.50 -12.91 1.60
C LEU A 127 10.31 -11.95 1.62
N ILE A 128 10.09 -11.22 0.53
CA ILE A 128 8.89 -10.42 0.30
C ILE A 128 7.99 -11.15 -0.69
N LEU A 129 6.78 -11.48 -0.25
CA LEU A 129 5.75 -12.14 -1.05
C LEU A 129 4.84 -11.06 -1.66
N GLY A 130 4.92 -10.92 -2.98
CA GLY A 130 4.19 -9.95 -3.77
C GLY A 130 4.98 -8.66 -4.03
N ILE A 131 4.91 -8.18 -5.27
CA ILE A 131 5.44 -6.88 -5.71
C ILE A 131 4.40 -6.07 -6.47
N THR A 132 3.36 -6.72 -7.00
CA THR A 132 2.22 -6.06 -7.64
C THR A 132 1.54 -5.05 -6.72
N PHE A 133 0.82 -4.07 -7.29
CA PHE A 133 0.16 -3.06 -6.46
C PHE A 133 -1.13 -3.56 -5.82
N LYS A 134 -1.69 -4.67 -6.32
CA LYS A 134 -2.95 -5.29 -5.91
C LYS A 134 -2.86 -6.81 -6.11
N GLU A 135 -3.61 -7.55 -5.31
CA GLU A 135 -3.80 -8.99 -5.49
C GLU A 135 -4.30 -9.38 -6.89
N ASN A 136 -3.89 -10.58 -7.30
CA ASN A 136 -4.35 -11.32 -8.48
C ASN A 136 -4.32 -10.52 -9.79
N CYS A 137 -3.32 -9.65 -9.96
CA CYS A 137 -3.07 -8.94 -11.21
C CYS A 137 -1.56 -8.78 -11.45
N PRO A 138 -1.09 -8.69 -12.70
CA PRO A 138 0.33 -8.56 -13.02
C PRO A 138 0.86 -7.12 -12.91
N ASP A 139 0.03 -6.17 -12.48
CA ASP A 139 0.36 -4.75 -12.56
C ASP A 139 1.25 -4.33 -11.38
N ILE A 140 2.47 -3.92 -11.71
CA ILE A 140 3.50 -3.49 -10.77
C ILE A 140 3.63 -1.97 -10.67
N ARG A 141 2.89 -1.23 -11.47
CA ARG A 141 3.13 0.21 -11.63
C ARG A 141 2.74 0.96 -10.35
N ASN A 142 3.63 1.83 -9.90
CA ASN A 142 3.49 2.58 -8.64
C ASN A 142 3.18 1.67 -7.44
N THR A 143 3.67 0.43 -7.43
CA THR A 143 3.59 -0.40 -6.23
C THR A 143 4.30 0.30 -5.07
N LYS A 144 3.66 0.29 -3.89
CA LYS A 144 4.25 0.83 -2.66
C LYS A 144 4.97 -0.23 -1.84
N VAL A 145 4.98 -1.48 -2.32
CA VAL A 145 5.83 -2.54 -1.73
C VAL A 145 7.30 -2.19 -1.90
N ILE A 146 7.65 -1.43 -2.95
CA ILE A 146 9.02 -0.94 -3.16
C ILE A 146 9.51 -0.08 -1.99
N ASP A 147 8.63 0.68 -1.34
CA ASP A 147 9.01 1.52 -0.20
C ASP A 147 9.33 0.66 1.04
N VAL A 148 8.66 -0.49 1.19
CA VAL A 148 9.00 -1.50 2.21
C VAL A 148 10.37 -2.11 1.92
N TYR A 149 10.63 -2.47 0.66
CA TYR A 149 11.95 -2.95 0.22
C TYR A 149 13.04 -1.93 0.52
N LEU A 150 12.87 -0.66 0.12
CA LEU A 150 13.86 0.39 0.31
C LEU A 150 14.18 0.58 1.80
N ALA A 151 13.16 0.62 2.66
CA ALA A 151 13.34 0.74 4.11
C ALA A 151 14.17 -0.41 4.73
N LEU A 152 14.10 -1.62 4.17
CA LEU A 152 14.87 -2.77 4.62
C LEU A 152 16.25 -2.86 3.94
N HIS A 153 16.31 -2.43 2.68
CA HIS A 153 17.51 -2.53 1.85
C HIS A 153 18.66 -1.68 2.36
N GLU A 154 18.36 -0.59 3.08
CA GLU A 154 19.34 0.20 3.82
C GLU A 154 20.18 -0.62 4.82
N TYR A 155 19.67 -1.76 5.29
CA TYR A 155 20.31 -2.59 6.32
C TYR A 155 20.82 -3.94 5.79
N THR A 156 20.20 -4.49 4.75
CA THR A 156 20.58 -5.77 4.15
C THR A 156 20.29 -5.80 2.65
N ALA A 157 21.20 -6.36 1.87
CA ALA A 157 20.98 -6.64 0.45
C ALA A 157 20.34 -8.02 0.21
N ASN A 158 20.21 -8.85 1.25
CA ASN A 158 19.69 -10.21 1.14
C ASN A 158 18.16 -10.23 1.21
N ILE A 159 17.54 -9.56 0.24
CA ILE A 159 16.08 -9.47 0.11
C ILE A 159 15.67 -10.12 -1.21
N MET A 160 14.82 -11.12 -1.12
CA MET A 160 14.26 -11.85 -2.25
C MET A 160 12.79 -11.48 -2.43
N PHE A 161 12.34 -11.36 -3.67
CA PHE A 161 10.93 -11.21 -4.01
C PHE A 161 10.39 -12.49 -4.64
N LEU A 162 9.17 -12.87 -4.25
CA LEU A 162 8.37 -13.88 -4.91
C LEU A 162 7.02 -13.28 -5.29
N ASP A 163 6.67 -13.26 -6.57
CA ASP A 163 5.35 -12.86 -7.05
C ASP A 163 4.96 -13.71 -8.26
N PRO A 164 3.87 -14.51 -8.19
CA PRO A 164 3.46 -15.39 -9.27
C PRO A 164 2.77 -14.68 -10.44
N TRP A 165 2.35 -13.42 -10.26
CA TRP A 165 1.60 -12.64 -11.26
C TRP A 165 2.49 -11.66 -12.03
N ALA A 166 3.49 -11.07 -11.38
CA ALA A 166 4.38 -10.11 -12.01
C ALA A 166 5.30 -10.75 -13.07
N ASP A 167 5.49 -10.03 -14.18
CA ASP A 167 6.52 -10.40 -15.16
C ASP A 167 7.92 -10.01 -14.65
N ALA A 168 8.77 -11.02 -14.45
CA ALA A 168 10.09 -10.84 -13.86
C ALA A 168 11.00 -9.92 -14.68
N LYS A 169 10.91 -9.95 -16.02
CA LYS A 169 11.71 -9.08 -16.89
C LYS A 169 11.29 -7.62 -16.71
N THR A 170 10.00 -7.34 -16.68
CA THR A 170 9.46 -5.99 -16.49
C THR A 170 9.85 -5.43 -15.13
N VAL A 171 9.78 -6.25 -14.07
CA VAL A 171 10.24 -5.82 -12.73
C VAL A 171 11.74 -5.51 -12.72
N GLU A 172 12.58 -6.35 -13.31
CA GLU A 172 14.03 -6.10 -13.37
C GLU A 172 14.34 -4.84 -14.20
N GLN A 173 13.60 -4.60 -15.29
CA GLN A 173 13.78 -3.39 -16.11
C GLN A 173 13.42 -2.11 -15.35
N ILE A 174 12.27 -2.10 -14.66
CA ILE A 174 11.72 -0.90 -13.99
C ILE A 174 12.39 -0.66 -12.63
N TYR A 175 12.46 -1.68 -11.79
CA TYR A 175 12.89 -1.55 -10.39
C TYR A 175 14.32 -2.03 -10.14
N LYS A 176 15.01 -2.63 -11.13
CA LYS A 176 16.35 -3.23 -10.96
C LYS A 176 16.39 -4.33 -9.88
N ILE A 177 15.25 -4.98 -9.66
CA ILE A 177 15.06 -6.06 -8.69
C ILE A 177 14.76 -7.35 -9.45
N LYS A 178 15.40 -8.44 -9.06
CA LYS A 178 15.06 -9.78 -9.55
C LYS A 178 13.99 -10.39 -8.67
N ILE A 179 13.02 -11.03 -9.29
CA ILE A 179 11.94 -11.73 -8.60
C ILE A 179 11.86 -13.17 -9.07
N HIS A 180 11.26 -14.00 -8.23
CA HIS A 180 10.89 -15.36 -8.57
C HIS A 180 9.36 -15.46 -8.71
N SER A 181 8.89 -16.38 -9.54
CA SER A 181 7.44 -16.63 -9.73
C SER A 181 6.94 -17.89 -9.04
N ARG A 182 7.85 -18.73 -8.54
CA ARG A 182 7.55 -20.00 -7.88
C ARG A 182 8.50 -20.22 -6.71
N ILE A 183 7.98 -20.88 -5.68
CA ILE A 183 8.78 -21.32 -4.53
C ILE A 183 9.70 -22.45 -5.00
N ASP A 184 10.98 -22.36 -4.61
CA ASP A 184 11.92 -23.46 -4.74
C ASP A 184 11.91 -24.30 -3.45
N PRO A 185 11.75 -25.64 -3.51
CA PRO A 185 11.82 -26.49 -2.33
C PRO A 185 13.12 -26.37 -1.53
N SER A 186 14.23 -25.93 -2.14
CA SER A 186 15.47 -25.69 -1.41
C SER A 186 15.41 -24.50 -0.44
N TRP A 187 14.37 -23.66 -0.51
CA TRP A 187 14.23 -22.48 0.35
C TRP A 187 13.57 -22.76 1.70
N TYR A 188 13.17 -23.99 2.01
CA TYR A 188 12.65 -24.32 3.33
C TYR A 188 13.68 -23.96 4.42
N SER A 189 13.29 -23.09 5.34
CA SER A 189 14.15 -22.52 6.41
C SER A 189 15.29 -21.61 5.92
N ALA A 190 15.23 -21.09 4.70
CA ALA A 190 16.26 -20.20 4.14
C ALA A 190 16.10 -18.71 4.53
N PHE A 191 15.00 -18.33 5.18
CA PHE A 191 14.67 -16.94 5.48
C PHE A 191 14.47 -16.71 6.98
N ASP A 192 15.06 -15.64 7.50
CA ASP A 192 14.84 -15.17 8.87
C ASP A 192 13.51 -14.44 9.01
N VAL A 193 13.06 -13.80 7.92
CA VAL A 193 11.83 -13.00 7.86
C VAL A 193 11.08 -13.26 6.57
N ILE A 194 9.77 -13.46 6.67
CA ILE A 194 8.86 -13.50 5.52
C ILE A 194 7.84 -12.38 5.68
N ILE A 195 7.68 -11.56 4.65
CA ILE A 195 6.75 -10.44 4.59
C ILE A 195 5.69 -10.78 3.54
N SER A 196 4.44 -10.97 3.96
CA SER A 196 3.31 -11.02 3.04
C SER A 196 2.90 -9.59 2.69
N ALA A 197 3.33 -9.11 1.53
CA ALA A 197 3.09 -7.74 1.08
C ALA A 197 1.85 -7.62 0.19
N VAL A 198 1.55 -8.64 -0.62
CA VAL A 198 0.35 -8.72 -1.45
C VAL A 198 -0.36 -10.04 -1.22
N ALA A 199 -1.66 -9.98 -0.97
CA ALA A 199 -2.50 -11.13 -0.65
C ALA A 199 -3.01 -11.85 -1.91
N HIS A 200 -2.09 -12.41 -2.70
CA HIS A 200 -2.44 -13.34 -3.78
C HIS A 200 -3.09 -14.62 -3.22
N GLU A 201 -3.87 -15.31 -4.06
CA GLU A 201 -4.38 -16.66 -3.79
C GLU A 201 -3.29 -17.74 -3.81
#